data_AF-H2LFS6-F1
#
_entry.id   AF-H2LFS6-F1
#
_cell.length_a   1.000
_cell.length_b   1.000
_cell.length_c   1.000
_cell.angle_alpha   90.00
_cell.angle_beta   90.00
_cell.angle_gamma   90.00
#
_symmetry.space_group_name_H-M   'P 1'
#
loop_
_entity.id
_entity.type
_entity.pdbx_description
1 polymer ?
#
loop_
_entity_poly.entity_id
_entity_poly.type
_entity_poly.pdbx_seq_one_letter_code
_entity_poly.pdbx_strand_id
1 'polypeptide(L)'
;FMWFWDFCVFNSSTAVLNSDANSILSNFNSATARILDQIAPFRLTKVQNRTLPWITDSIRNSKRIYRRAERKWKASKSTVDLETLKNHMNNFNRQMKKARSDYFSQLIDSNRNNPRVLSKVINQLSEAPHTSNLPTSPKRRHRRQMEETRESENDNTASQK
;
A
#
# COMPACT_ATOMS: atom_id res chain seq x y z
N PHE A 1 -6.60 0.88 12.85
CA PHE A 1 -5.69 0.05 12.01
C PHE A 1 -5.53 -1.24 12.78
N MET A 2 -6.51 -2.12 12.65
CA MET A 2 -6.55 -3.41 13.31
C MET A 2 -6.33 -4.38 12.17
N TRP A 3 -5.13 -4.98 12.15
CA TRP A 3 -4.83 -6.07 11.24
C TRP A 3 -5.81 -7.19 11.54
N PHE A 4 -6.60 -7.57 10.54
CA PHE A 4 -7.59 -8.64 10.63
C PHE A 4 -6.82 -9.96 10.52
N TRP A 5 -6.47 -10.53 11.67
CA TRP A 5 -6.02 -11.91 11.78
C TRP A 5 -7.02 -12.63 12.67
N ASP A 6 -8.18 -12.99 12.11
CA ASP A 6 -9.11 -13.86 12.81
C ASP A 6 -8.51 -15.28 12.85
N PHE A 7 -7.94 -15.59 14.00
CA PHE A 7 -8.18 -16.79 14.78
C PHE A 7 -8.27 -18.11 14.01
N CYS A 8 -7.11 -18.71 13.68
CA CYS A 8 -7.05 -20.16 13.52
C CYS A 8 -7.17 -20.80 14.90
N VAL A 9 -8.33 -21.40 15.18
CA VAL A 9 -8.48 -22.38 16.27
C VAL A 9 -7.54 -23.55 15.98
N PHE A 10 -6.42 -23.61 16.69
CA PHE A 10 -5.56 -24.78 16.72
C PHE A 10 -6.25 -25.83 17.59
N ASN A 11 -7.04 -26.70 16.97
CA ASN A 11 -7.52 -27.90 17.63
C ASN A 11 -6.33 -28.86 17.82
N SER A 12 -5.70 -28.77 18.99
CA SER A 12 -4.78 -29.80 19.48
C SER A 12 -5.59 -30.88 20.18
N SER A 13 -6.02 -31.90 19.44
CA SER A 13 -6.31 -33.20 20.06
C SER A 13 -4.98 -33.85 20.41
N THR A 14 -4.45 -33.55 21.61
CA THR A 14 -3.34 -34.30 22.20
C THR A 14 -3.88 -35.57 22.86
N ALA A 15 -3.85 -36.67 22.12
CA ALA A 15 -3.76 -37.99 22.72
C ALA A 15 -2.37 -38.55 22.38
N VAL A 16 -1.36 -38.17 23.17
CA VAL A 16 -0.04 -38.81 23.09
C VAL A 16 -0.03 -39.96 24.08
N LEU A 17 -0.37 -41.14 23.58
CA LEU A 17 -0.16 -42.41 24.26
C LEU A 17 1.30 -42.82 24.06
N ASN A 18 2.08 -42.80 25.15
CA ASN A 18 3.27 -43.62 25.37
C ASN A 18 4.13 -43.93 24.11
N SER A 19 4.85 -42.92 23.59
CA SER A 19 5.74 -43.06 22.42
C SER A 19 7.11 -42.43 22.67
N ASP A 20 8.17 -42.93 22.01
CA ASP A 20 9.54 -42.40 22.09
C ASP A 20 9.61 -40.90 21.74
N ALA A 21 10.48 -40.13 22.41
CA ALA A 21 10.56 -38.68 22.28
C ALA A 21 10.79 -38.22 20.83
N ASN A 22 11.56 -38.99 20.06
CA ASN A 22 11.83 -38.71 18.65
C ASN A 22 10.58 -38.82 17.78
N SER A 23 9.68 -39.74 18.11
CA SER A 23 8.42 -39.95 17.37
C SER A 23 7.41 -38.82 17.61
N ILE A 24 7.41 -38.25 18.82
CA ILE A 24 6.58 -37.08 19.15
C ILE A 24 7.09 -35.85 18.39
N LEU A 25 8.41 -35.64 18.39
CA LEU A 25 9.04 -34.52 17.69
C LEU A 25 8.82 -34.58 16.17
N SER A 26 8.93 -35.78 15.58
CA SER A 26 8.71 -35.96 14.14
C SER A 26 7.25 -35.72 13.76
N ASN A 27 6.28 -36.17 14.55
CA ASN A 27 4.86 -35.91 14.33
C ASN A 27 4.51 -34.42 14.49
N PHE A 28 5.11 -33.74 15.46
CA PHE A 28 4.95 -32.29 15.61
C PHE A 28 5.49 -31.54 14.39
N ASN A 29 6.71 -31.88 13.95
CA ASN A 29 7.35 -31.24 12.79
C ASN A 29 6.55 -31.50 11.50
N SER A 30 6.02 -32.71 11.31
CA SER A 30 5.21 -33.02 10.12
C SER A 30 3.86 -32.31 10.14
N ALA A 31 3.19 -32.25 11.30
CA ALA A 31 1.92 -31.54 11.44
C ALA A 31 2.08 -30.04 11.22
N THR A 32 3.11 -29.43 11.81
CA THR A 32 3.41 -28.00 11.63
C THR A 32 3.80 -27.68 10.19
N ALA A 33 4.65 -28.50 9.55
CA ALA A 33 4.98 -28.33 8.12
C ALA A 33 3.72 -28.41 7.24
N ARG A 34 2.84 -29.39 7.49
CA ARG A 34 1.59 -29.54 6.74
C ARG A 34 0.66 -28.34 6.91
N ILE A 35 0.51 -27.82 8.12
CA ILE A 35 -0.29 -26.62 8.38
C ILE A 35 0.34 -25.41 7.68
N LEU A 36 1.65 -25.24 7.79
CA LEU A 36 2.38 -24.16 7.11
C LEU A 36 2.18 -24.23 5.60
N ASP A 37 2.27 -25.40 4.98
CA ASP A 37 2.02 -25.57 3.55
C ASP A 37 0.56 -25.32 3.16
N GLN A 38 -0.40 -25.59 4.05
CA GLN A 38 -1.81 -25.28 3.83
C GLN A 38 -2.10 -23.77 3.91
N ILE A 39 -1.58 -23.09 4.93
CA ILE A 39 -1.87 -21.66 5.16
C ILE A 39 -0.96 -20.73 4.37
N ALA A 40 0.26 -21.16 4.09
CA ALA A 40 1.33 -20.37 3.50
C ALA A 40 2.25 -21.29 2.66
N PRO A 41 1.72 -21.88 1.56
CA PRO A 41 2.50 -22.76 0.71
C PRO A 41 3.79 -22.07 0.26
N PHE A 42 4.91 -22.76 0.40
CA PHE A 42 6.18 -22.21 -0.03
C PHE A 42 6.20 -22.07 -1.55
N ARG A 43 6.20 -20.81 -2.03
CA ARG A 43 6.24 -20.49 -3.46
C ARG A 43 7.49 -19.67 -3.76
N LEU A 44 8.36 -20.23 -4.60
CA LEU A 44 9.45 -19.48 -5.20
C LEU A 44 8.87 -18.53 -6.26
N THR A 45 8.68 -17.26 -5.87
CA THR A 45 8.26 -16.22 -6.81
C THR A 45 9.49 -15.50 -7.36
N LYS A 46 9.55 -15.34 -8.68
CA LYS A 46 10.55 -14.47 -9.30
C LYS A 46 10.18 -13.03 -8.97
N VAL A 47 10.98 -12.39 -8.12
CA VAL A 47 10.83 -10.96 -7.84
C VAL A 47 11.23 -10.17 -9.09
N GLN A 48 10.24 -9.80 -9.91
CA GLN A 48 10.49 -8.86 -10.99
C GLN A 48 10.58 -7.45 -10.40
N ASN A 49 11.79 -6.90 -10.37
CA ASN A 49 12.02 -5.49 -10.05
C ASN A 49 11.54 -4.61 -11.21
N ARG A 50 10.21 -4.48 -11.36
CA ARG A 50 9.56 -3.57 -12.31
C ARG A 50 9.72 -2.14 -11.80
N THR A 51 10.93 -1.60 -11.96
CA THR A 51 11.16 -0.18 -11.72
C THR A 51 10.49 0.60 -12.85
N LEU A 52 9.66 1.58 -12.49
CA LEU A 52 9.06 2.45 -13.49
C LEU A 52 10.18 3.31 -14.10
N PRO A 53 10.20 3.48 -15.43
CA PRO A 53 11.31 4.14 -16.11
C PRO A 53 11.45 5.63 -15.74
N TRP A 54 10.36 6.27 -15.31
CA TRP A 54 10.36 7.67 -14.86
C TRP A 54 10.65 7.85 -13.36
N ILE A 55 11.01 6.79 -12.62
CA ILE A 55 11.42 6.94 -11.21
C ILE A 55 12.93 7.15 -11.11
N THR A 56 13.32 8.41 -10.92
CA THR A 56 14.71 8.81 -10.64
C THR A 56 15.04 8.73 -9.15
N ASP A 57 16.32 8.69 -8.80
CA ASP A 57 16.79 8.69 -7.41
C ASP A 57 16.34 9.92 -6.61
N SER A 58 16.19 11.09 -7.25
CA SER A 58 15.61 12.29 -6.60
C SER A 58 14.20 12.03 -6.06
N ILE A 59 13.35 11.34 -6.83
CA ILE A 59 11.99 10.99 -6.44
C ILE A 59 12.02 9.97 -5.29
N ARG A 60 12.93 9.00 -5.36
CA ARG A 60 13.14 8.02 -4.26
C ARG A 60 13.56 8.72 -2.98
N ASN A 61 14.49 9.68 -3.06
CA ASN A 61 14.93 10.47 -1.92
C ASN A 61 13.79 11.30 -1.33
N SER A 62 13.02 11.98 -2.19
CA SER A 62 11.86 12.78 -1.77
C SER A 62 10.80 11.92 -1.07
N LYS A 63 10.58 10.68 -1.54
CA LYS A 63 9.73 9.69 -0.85
C LYS A 63 10.29 9.30 0.51
N ARG A 64 11.61 9.12 0.67
CA ARG A 64 12.25 8.84 1.96
C ARG A 64 12.04 10.00 2.94
N ILE A 65 12.22 11.24 2.49
CA ILE A 65 11.98 12.45 3.30
C ILE A 65 10.52 12.53 3.74
N TYR A 66 9.58 12.36 2.81
CA TYR A 66 8.15 12.27 3.12
C TYR A 66 7.84 11.22 4.20
N ARG A 67 8.41 10.00 4.11
CA ARG A 67 8.23 8.94 5.12
C ARG A 67 8.89 9.26 6.46
N ARG A 68 9.98 10.02 6.49
CA ARG A 68 10.60 10.52 7.74
C ARG A 68 9.68 11.53 8.42
N ALA A 69 9.17 12.51 7.67
CA ALA A 69 8.20 13.49 8.18
C ALA A 69 6.92 12.81 8.68
N GLU A 70 6.43 11.79 7.98
CA GLU A 70 5.25 11.02 8.40
C GLU A 70 5.47 10.34 9.76
N ARG A 71 6.63 9.70 9.95
CA ARG A 71 7.00 9.09 11.23
C ARG A 71 7.13 10.12 12.35
N LYS A 72 7.74 11.27 12.05
CA LYS A 72 7.87 12.39 13.00
C LYS A 72 6.49 12.88 13.45
N TRP A 73 5.58 13.19 12.53
CA TRP A 73 4.21 13.58 12.85
C TRP A 73 3.45 12.49 13.63
N LYS A 74 3.65 11.22 13.30
CA LYS A 74 3.03 10.12 14.05
C LYS A 74 3.48 10.06 15.51
N ALA A 75 4.72 10.44 15.80
CA ALA A 75 5.27 10.49 17.16
C ALA A 75 4.87 11.77 17.90
N SER A 76 5.01 12.95 17.29
CA SER A 76 4.79 14.23 17.95
C SER A 76 3.33 14.70 17.98
N LYS A 77 2.52 14.32 16.97
CA LYS A 77 1.15 14.81 16.74
C LYS A 77 1.00 16.33 16.66
N SER A 78 2.08 17.06 16.43
CA SER A 78 2.07 18.53 16.35
C SER A 78 1.55 19.03 15.00
N THR A 79 0.87 20.18 15.02
CA THR A 79 0.39 20.89 13.82
C THR A 79 1.53 21.29 12.89
N VAL A 80 2.67 21.71 13.44
CA VAL A 80 3.86 22.10 12.64
C VAL A 80 4.42 20.92 11.85
N ASP A 81 4.48 19.75 12.49
CA ASP A 81 4.94 18.53 11.82
C ASP A 81 3.92 18.03 10.78
N LEU A 82 2.62 18.27 11.00
CA LEU A 82 1.58 17.97 10.01
C LEU A 82 1.72 18.85 8.76
N GLU A 83 1.97 20.14 8.93
CA GLU A 83 2.21 21.05 7.82
C GLU A 83 3.45 20.65 7.02
N THR A 84 4.54 20.35 7.73
CA THR A 84 5.79 19.83 7.13
C THR A 84 5.52 18.55 6.32
N LEU A 85 4.75 17.61 6.86
CA LEU A 85 4.33 16.41 6.15
C LEU A 85 3.54 16.72 4.87
N LYS A 86 2.57 17.63 4.94
CA LYS A 86 1.77 18.06 3.78
C LYS A 86 2.67 18.65 2.69
N ASN A 87 3.62 19.49 3.07
CA ASN A 87 4.57 20.11 2.14
C ASN A 87 5.43 19.06 1.43
N HIS A 88 6.01 18.10 2.16
CA HIS A 88 6.77 17.01 1.56
C HIS A 88 5.91 16.09 0.68
N MET A 89 4.67 15.81 1.08
CA MET A 89 3.73 15.02 0.29
C MET A 89 3.40 15.70 -1.04
N ASN A 90 3.09 16.99 -1.01
CA ASN A 90 2.80 17.78 -2.21
C ASN A 90 4.01 17.87 -3.14
N ASN A 91 5.20 18.09 -2.58
CA ASN A 91 6.44 18.11 -3.34
C ASN A 91 6.72 16.77 -4.03
N PHE A 92 6.59 15.65 -3.32
CA PHE A 92 6.74 14.31 -3.89
C PHE A 92 5.74 14.06 -5.04
N ASN A 93 4.46 14.40 -4.82
CA ASN A 93 3.43 14.24 -5.85
C ASN A 93 3.71 15.09 -7.09
N ARG A 94 4.20 16.32 -6.91
CA ARG A 94 4.61 17.20 -8.01
C ARG A 94 5.76 16.59 -8.81
N GLN A 95 6.80 16.09 -8.13
CA GLN A 95 7.93 15.45 -8.80
C GLN A 95 7.50 14.19 -9.57
N MET A 96 6.61 13.37 -8.99
CA MET A 96 6.07 12.18 -9.68
C MET A 96 5.28 12.54 -10.94
N LYS A 97 4.38 13.53 -10.86
CA LYS A 97 3.60 14.00 -12.02
C LYS A 97 4.51 14.55 -13.10
N LYS A 98 5.48 15.39 -12.71
CA LYS A 98 6.46 15.98 -13.62
C LYS A 98 7.27 14.90 -14.33
N ALA A 99 7.92 14.00 -13.60
CA ALA A 99 8.76 12.97 -14.20
C ALA A 99 7.98 12.02 -15.12
N ARG A 100 6.75 11.67 -14.75
CA ARG A 100 5.87 10.89 -15.64
C ARG A 100 5.57 11.66 -16.93
N SER A 101 5.21 12.93 -16.82
CA SER A 101 4.95 13.79 -17.98
C SER A 101 6.19 13.90 -18.87
N ASP A 102 7.34 14.26 -18.29
CA ASP A 102 8.61 14.45 -18.98
C ASP A 102 9.01 13.18 -19.75
N TYR A 103 8.84 12.00 -19.13
CA TYR A 103 9.11 10.71 -19.79
C TYR A 103 8.24 10.49 -21.02
N PHE A 104 6.92 10.68 -20.91
CA PHE A 104 6.03 10.46 -22.04
C PHE A 104 6.23 11.51 -23.14
N SER A 105 6.49 12.77 -22.78
CA SER A 105 6.87 13.81 -23.74
C SER A 105 8.13 13.40 -24.52
N GLN A 106 9.20 13.02 -23.83
CA GLN A 106 10.44 12.56 -24.48
C GLN A 106 10.23 11.30 -25.32
N LEU A 107 9.41 10.35 -24.85
CA LEU A 107 9.11 9.11 -25.56
C LEU A 107 8.37 9.40 -26.88
N ILE A 108 7.40 10.31 -26.86
CA ILE A 108 6.67 10.76 -28.06
C ILE A 108 7.63 11.49 -29.00
N ASP A 109 8.44 12.41 -28.48
CA ASP A 109 9.38 13.19 -29.28
C ASP A 109 10.44 12.32 -29.98
N SER A 110 10.90 11.27 -29.31
CA SER A 110 11.89 10.34 -29.86
C SER A 110 11.30 9.39 -30.92
N ASN A 111 9.97 9.17 -30.91
CA ASN A 111 9.29 8.18 -31.76
C ASN A 111 8.25 8.82 -32.71
N ARG A 112 8.44 10.09 -33.10
CA ARG A 112 7.51 10.85 -33.96
C ARG A 112 7.16 10.12 -35.27
N ASN A 113 8.11 9.37 -35.83
CA ASN A 113 7.95 8.69 -37.12
C ASN A 113 7.45 7.25 -36.99
N ASN A 114 7.17 6.76 -35.78
CA ASN A 114 6.73 5.39 -35.53
C ASN A 114 5.29 5.35 -35.00
N PRO A 115 4.28 5.27 -35.88
CA PRO A 115 2.88 5.33 -35.48
C PRO A 115 2.45 4.14 -34.59
N ARG A 116 3.12 2.98 -34.71
CA ARG A 116 2.84 1.81 -33.85
C ARG A 116 3.19 2.10 -32.39
N VAL A 117 4.33 2.74 -32.15
CA VAL A 117 4.77 3.12 -30.79
C VAL A 117 3.87 4.21 -30.24
N LEU A 118 3.54 5.24 -31.02
CA LEU A 118 2.65 6.32 -30.60
C LEU A 118 1.25 5.81 -30.25
N SER A 119 0.66 4.93 -31.07
CA SER A 119 -0.62 4.29 -30.77
C SER A 119 -0.56 3.53 -29.44
N LYS A 120 0.52 2.77 -29.18
CA LYS A 120 0.72 2.08 -27.90
C LYS A 120 0.82 3.06 -26.72
N VAL A 121 1.55 4.17 -26.88
CA VAL A 121 1.65 5.21 -25.85
C VAL A 121 0.28 5.85 -25.57
N ILE A 122 -0.49 6.15 -26.62
CA ILE A 122 -1.86 6.68 -26.49
C ILE A 122 -2.74 5.68 -25.73
N ASN A 123 -2.68 4.40 -26.06
CA ASN A 123 -3.41 3.36 -25.34
C ASN A 123 -2.98 3.29 -23.87
N GLN A 124 -1.69 3.35 -23.58
CA GLN A 124 -1.17 3.39 -22.19
C GLN A 124 -1.60 4.62 -21.39
N LEU A 125 -1.84 5.76 -22.07
CA LEU A 125 -2.33 6.99 -21.45
C LEU A 125 -3.86 7.01 -21.32
N SER A 126 -4.57 6.42 -22.28
CA SER A 126 -6.03 6.36 -22.38
C SER A 126 -6.65 5.22 -21.58
N GLU A 127 -5.89 4.15 -21.34
CA GLU A 127 -6.18 3.21 -20.27
C GLU A 127 -6.16 4.04 -18.98
N ALA A 128 -7.35 4.49 -18.56
CA ALA A 128 -7.58 4.97 -17.21
C ALA A 128 -6.93 3.98 -16.25
N PRO A 129 -6.52 4.37 -15.03
CA PRO A 129 -5.94 3.44 -14.06
C PRO A 129 -7.00 2.42 -13.60
N HIS A 130 -7.41 1.52 -14.47
CA HIS A 130 -8.06 0.26 -14.22
C HIS A 130 -6.97 -0.63 -13.67
N THR A 131 -6.69 -0.47 -12.37
CA THR A 131 -6.31 -1.56 -11.47
C THR A 131 -5.47 -2.68 -12.11
N SER A 132 -4.40 -2.37 -12.83
CA SER A 132 -3.54 -3.39 -13.39
C SER A 132 -2.52 -3.74 -12.31
N ASN A 133 -2.94 -4.70 -11.47
CA ASN A 133 -2.10 -5.49 -10.56
C ASN A 133 -1.58 -4.79 -9.29
N LEU A 134 -2.39 -3.98 -8.63
CA LEU A 134 -2.21 -3.68 -7.20
C LEU A 134 -3.43 -4.21 -6.44
N PRO A 135 -3.26 -4.97 -5.34
CA PRO A 135 -4.39 -5.31 -4.47
C PRO A 135 -5.00 -3.99 -3.99
N THR A 136 -6.19 -3.67 -4.50
CA THR A 136 -6.92 -2.47 -4.13
C THR A 136 -7.28 -2.56 -2.66
N SER A 137 -6.59 -1.77 -1.84
CA SER A 137 -7.00 -1.52 -0.46
C SER A 137 -8.41 -0.92 -0.45
N PRO A 138 -9.35 -1.43 0.37
CA PRO A 138 -10.71 -0.93 0.42
C PRO A 138 -10.73 0.58 0.65
N LYS A 139 -11.51 1.31 -0.16
CA LYS A 139 -11.72 2.75 0.00
C LYS A 139 -12.21 3.03 1.43
N ARG A 140 -11.39 3.71 2.24
CA ARG A 140 -11.74 4.15 3.61
C ARG A 140 -12.94 5.08 3.54
N ARG A 141 -14.13 4.53 3.84
CA ARG A 141 -15.43 5.21 3.85
C ARG A 141 -15.66 6.07 5.11
N HIS A 142 -14.72 6.10 6.05
CA HIS A 142 -14.94 6.69 7.39
C HIS A 142 -14.57 8.16 7.57
N ARG A 143 -14.07 8.87 6.55
CA ARG A 143 -13.70 10.29 6.74
C ARG A 143 -14.90 11.26 6.68
N ARG A 144 -16.07 10.83 6.19
CA ARG A 144 -17.25 11.71 6.07
C ARG A 144 -18.09 11.83 7.35
N GLN A 145 -18.05 10.85 8.26
CA GLN A 145 -18.96 10.84 9.42
C GLN A 145 -18.52 11.74 10.59
N MET A 146 -17.27 12.23 10.63
CA MET A 146 -16.82 13.14 11.70
C MET A 146 -16.98 14.63 11.35
N GLU A 147 -17.24 14.95 10.08
CA GLU A 147 -17.51 16.34 9.66
C GLU A 147 -19.01 16.64 9.78
N GLU A 148 -19.86 15.66 9.44
CA GLU A 148 -21.32 15.77 9.49
C GLU A 148 -21.86 15.94 10.93
N THR A 149 -21.13 15.47 11.95
CA THR A 149 -21.48 15.68 13.36
C THR A 149 -21.05 17.05 13.90
N ARG A 150 -20.26 17.85 13.18
CA ARG A 150 -19.89 19.21 13.59
C ARG A 150 -20.80 20.29 13.02
N GLU A 151 -21.48 20.00 11.91
CA GLU A 151 -22.43 20.96 11.31
C GLU A 151 -23.81 20.92 11.99
N SER A 152 -24.26 19.77 12.51
CA SER A 152 -25.55 19.65 13.19
C SER A 152 -25.61 20.22 14.63
N GLU A 153 -24.48 20.52 15.27
CA GLU A 153 -24.44 21.18 16.59
C GLU A 153 -24.50 22.71 16.51
N ASN A 154 -24.10 23.30 15.37
CA ASN A 154 -24.08 24.76 15.24
C ASN A 154 -25.46 25.37 14.93
N ASP A 155 -26.37 24.60 14.30
CA ASP A 155 -27.72 25.08 13.98
C ASP A 155 -28.67 25.04 15.19
N ASN A 156 -28.39 24.20 16.20
CA ASN A 156 -29.26 24.08 17.39
C ASN A 156 -29.04 25.20 18.42
N THR A 157 -27.96 25.98 18.28
CA THR A 157 -27.64 27.09 19.21
C THR A 157 -28.18 28.44 18.71
N ALA A 158 -28.64 28.52 17.46
CA ALA A 158 -29.22 29.74 16.88
C ALA A 158 -30.74 29.91 17.13
N SER A 159 -31.44 28.85 17.56
CA SER A 159 -32.91 28.87 17.80
C SER A 159 -33.31 28.99 19.29
N GLN A 160 -32.37 29.25 20.20
CA GLN A 160 -32.66 29.48 21.63
C GLN A 160 -32.36 30.91 22.11
N LYS A 161 -32.50 31.91 21.24
CA LYS A 161 -32.55 33.33 21.64
C LYS A 161 -33.75 34.03 21.04
#